data_AF-A0A3L7SP73-F1
#
_entry.id   AF-A0A3L7SP73-F1
#
_cell.length_a   1.000
_cell.length_b   1.000
_cell.length_c   1.000
_cell.angle_alpha   90.00
_cell.angle_beta   90.00
_cell.angle_gamma   90.00
#
_symmetry.space_group_name_H-M   'P 1'
#
loop_
_entity.id
_entity.type
_entity.pdbx_description
1 polymer ?
#
loop_
_entity_poly.entity_id
_entity_poly.type
_entity_poly.pdbx_seq_one_letter_code
_entity_poly.pdbx_strand_id
1 'polypeptide(L)'
;MIGAMAATTSLQTIERDSHVLTRTIRFFRETDFLREYGQVVDSQGGSLPATIPQALVQMNGKLAREMVEANVVTATGRIAGMAHDDVARLEVAFLVALTRRPASEERELLLPLLTLAETKGRGLEDVMWTLFNCPEFSWNH
;
A
#
# COMPACT_ATOMS: atom_id res chain seq x y z
N MET A 1 8.97 1.03 -4.99
CA MET A 1 7.48 0.86 -5.03
C MET A 1 6.92 -0.50 -4.55
N ILE A 2 6.92 -1.62 -5.31
CA ILE A 2 6.19 -2.85 -4.87
C ILE A 2 6.74 -3.50 -3.60
N GLY A 3 8.07 -3.59 -3.49
CA GLY A 3 8.72 -4.04 -2.26
C GLY A 3 8.38 -3.16 -1.04
N ALA A 4 8.13 -1.86 -1.28
CA ALA A 4 7.73 -0.90 -0.27
C ALA A 4 6.28 -1.08 0.16
N MET A 5 5.36 -1.22 -0.80
CA MET A 5 3.95 -1.52 -0.52
C MET A 5 3.83 -2.82 0.29
N ALA A 6 4.63 -3.84 -0.06
CA ALA A 6 4.69 -5.09 0.70
C ALA A 6 5.23 -4.90 2.13
N ALA A 7 6.24 -4.05 2.33
CA ALA A 7 6.79 -3.75 3.65
C ALA A 7 5.80 -2.96 4.51
N THR A 8 5.14 -1.96 3.95
CA THR A 8 4.13 -1.14 4.62
C THR A 8 2.90 -1.93 5.05
N THR A 9 2.51 -2.93 4.26
CA THR A 9 1.38 -3.81 4.60
C THR A 9 1.73 -4.78 5.74
N SER A 10 3.00 -4.88 6.13
CA SER A 10 3.51 -5.76 7.19
C SER A 10 3.79 -4.98 8.48
N LEU A 11 3.00 -5.24 9.53
CA LEU A 11 3.15 -4.63 10.87
C LEU A 11 4.42 -5.05 11.63
N GLN A 12 5.15 -6.05 11.14
CA GLN A 12 6.48 -6.40 11.63
C GLN A 12 7.50 -6.19 10.52
N THR A 13 8.66 -5.60 10.86
CA THR A 13 9.88 -5.77 10.08
C THR A 13 9.99 -7.25 9.75
N ILE A 14 10.12 -7.60 8.47
CA ILE A 14 10.24 -8.98 8.03
C ILE A 14 11.63 -9.46 8.43
N GLU A 15 11.78 -9.74 9.72
CA GLU A 15 12.92 -10.40 10.30
C GLU A 15 12.66 -11.91 10.30
N ARG A 16 13.71 -12.65 10.64
CA ARG A 16 13.84 -14.10 10.46
C ARG A 16 12.77 -14.95 11.16
N ASP A 17 11.93 -14.34 12.00
CA ASP A 17 10.84 -14.97 12.79
C ASP A 17 9.42 -14.74 12.25
N SER A 18 9.23 -14.12 11.09
CA SER A 18 7.90 -14.03 10.46
C SER A 18 7.36 -15.40 10.05
N HIS A 19 6.09 -15.69 10.39
CA HIS A 19 5.43 -16.99 10.12
C HIS A 19 5.59 -17.41 8.64
N VAL A 20 6.00 -18.67 8.42
CA VAL A 20 6.28 -19.27 7.10
C VAL A 20 5.18 -18.98 6.07
N LEU A 21 3.91 -18.99 6.51
CA LEU A 21 2.75 -18.72 5.66
C LEU A 21 2.78 -17.33 5.00
N THR A 22 3.12 -16.27 5.75
CA THR A 22 3.19 -14.90 5.24
C THR A 22 4.33 -14.75 4.23
N ARG A 23 5.46 -15.43 4.49
CA ARG A 23 6.62 -15.42 3.59
C ARG A 23 6.34 -16.15 2.28
N THR A 24 5.62 -17.26 2.35
CA THR A 24 5.19 -18.04 1.19
C THR A 24 4.19 -17.25 0.33
N ILE A 25 3.18 -16.61 0.93
CA ILE A 25 2.22 -15.77 0.20
C ILE A 25 2.93 -14.61 -0.50
N ARG A 26 3.89 -13.95 0.17
CA ARG A 26 4.70 -12.89 -0.43
C ARG A 26 5.53 -13.39 -1.62
N PHE A 27 6.21 -14.53 -1.47
CA PHE A 27 7.01 -15.10 -2.54
C PHE A 27 6.18 -15.38 -3.80
N PHE A 28 5.00 -15.98 -3.65
CA PHE A 28 4.12 -16.21 -4.80
C PHE A 28 3.61 -14.92 -5.43
N ARG A 29 3.24 -13.91 -4.63
CA ARG A 29 2.81 -12.59 -5.14
C ARG A 29 3.90 -11.84 -5.90
N GLU A 30 5.13 -11.86 -5.39
CA GLU A 30 6.28 -11.22 -6.03
C GLU A 30 6.66 -11.95 -7.32
N THR A 31 6.62 -13.30 -7.30
CA THR A 31 6.90 -14.13 -8.47
C THR A 31 5.84 -13.95 -9.55
N ASP A 32 4.55 -13.90 -9.20
CA ASP A 32 3.45 -13.66 -10.14
C ASP A 32 3.54 -12.25 -10.75
N PHE A 33 3.88 -11.23 -9.96
CA PHE A 33 4.10 -9.89 -10.49
C PHE A 33 5.29 -9.82 -11.47
N LEU A 34 6.42 -10.42 -11.11
CA LEU A 34 7.60 -10.48 -11.99
C LEU A 34 7.31 -11.29 -13.27
N ARG A 35 6.51 -12.34 -13.16
CA ARG A 35 6.10 -13.19 -14.29
C ARG A 35 5.13 -12.46 -15.22
N GLU A 36 4.23 -11.66 -14.68
CA GLU A 36 3.19 -10.96 -15.45
C GLU A 36 3.66 -9.61 -16.00
N TYR A 37 4.60 -8.93 -15.33
CA TYR A 37 4.98 -7.55 -15.64
C TYR A 37 6.48 -7.29 -15.80
N GLY A 38 7.32 -8.34 -15.72
CA GLY A 38 8.76 -8.36 -16.05
C GLY A 38 9.49 -7.02 -16.04
N GLN A 39 10.29 -6.77 -15.00
CA GLN A 39 11.11 -5.56 -14.94
C GLN A 39 12.03 -5.47 -16.15
N VAL A 40 11.97 -4.35 -16.87
CA VAL A 40 12.98 -4.00 -17.86
C VAL A 40 14.18 -3.46 -17.09
N VAL A 41 15.15 -4.33 -16.87
CA VAL A 41 16.41 -4.00 -16.21
C VAL A 41 17.41 -3.57 -17.28
N ASP A 42 18.13 -2.48 -17.07
CA ASP A 42 19.22 -2.11 -17.98
C ASP A 42 20.40 -3.09 -17.85
N SER A 43 21.37 -3.00 -18.76
CA SER A 43 22.56 -3.87 -18.77
C SER A 43 23.45 -3.76 -17.53
N GLN A 44 23.20 -2.79 -16.65
CA GLN A 44 23.93 -2.55 -15.40
C GLN A 44 23.09 -2.84 -14.15
N GLY A 45 21.86 -3.35 -14.28
CA GLY A 45 21.00 -3.65 -13.14
C GLY A 45 20.11 -2.49 -12.69
N GLY A 46 20.11 -1.36 -13.40
CA GLY A 46 19.29 -0.19 -13.10
C GLY A 46 17.83 -0.37 -13.50
N SER A 47 16.89 0.14 -12.68
CA SER A 47 15.47 0.15 -13.03
C SER A 47 15.18 1.28 -14.02
N LEU A 48 14.68 0.95 -15.19
CA LEU A 48 14.19 1.96 -16.14
C LEU A 48 12.85 2.54 -15.66
N PRO A 49 12.55 3.82 -15.95
CA PRO A 49 11.23 4.40 -15.69
C PRO A 49 10.14 3.56 -16.37
N ALA A 50 9.09 3.23 -15.62
CA ALA A 50 7.94 2.51 -16.17
C ALA A 50 7.28 3.33 -17.28
N THR A 51 6.89 2.66 -18.36
CA THR A 51 6.04 3.28 -19.39
C THR A 51 4.66 3.63 -18.82
N ILE A 52 3.93 4.56 -19.45
CA ILE A 52 2.58 4.95 -19.00
C ILE A 52 1.66 3.72 -18.80
N PRO A 53 1.60 2.74 -19.72
CA PRO A 53 0.80 1.53 -19.49
C PRO A 53 1.27 0.70 -18.30
N GLN A 54 2.58 0.55 -18.10
CA GLN A 54 3.13 -0.19 -16.95
C GLN A 54 2.79 0.50 -15.62
N ALA A 55 2.85 1.84 -15.56
CA ALA A 55 2.43 2.60 -14.39
C ALA A 55 0.94 2.41 -14.10
N LEU A 56 0.08 2.51 -15.12
CA LEU A 56 -1.37 2.29 -14.93
C LEU A 56 -1.69 0.89 -14.42
N VAL A 57 -0.97 -0.13 -14.89
CA VAL A 57 -1.13 -1.50 -14.41
C VAL A 57 -0.57 -1.67 -13.00
N GLN A 58 0.52 -0.98 -12.65
CA GLN A 58 1.03 -0.97 -11.28
C GLN A 58 0.03 -0.33 -10.31
N MET A 59 -0.63 0.76 -10.70
CA MET A 59 -1.62 1.47 -9.88
C MET A 59 -2.94 0.68 -9.73
N ASN A 60 -3.39 0.02 -10.79
CA ASN A 60 -4.75 -0.56 -10.89
C ASN A 60 -4.77 -2.09 -11.01
N GLY A 61 -3.61 -2.72 -11.03
CA GLY A 61 -3.48 -4.16 -11.18
C GLY A 61 -3.92 -4.92 -9.93
N LYS A 62 -4.07 -6.24 -10.10
CA LYS A 62 -4.52 -7.15 -9.04
C LYS A 62 -3.68 -7.04 -7.76
N LEU A 63 -2.36 -6.89 -7.88
CA LEU A 63 -1.47 -6.78 -6.73
C LEU A 63 -1.75 -5.51 -5.90
N ALA A 64 -1.89 -4.35 -6.53
CA ALA A 64 -2.20 -3.10 -5.83
C ALA A 64 -3.57 -3.19 -5.14
N ARG A 65 -4.56 -3.79 -5.81
CA ARG A 65 -5.88 -4.06 -5.23
C ARG A 65 -5.77 -4.94 -3.98
N GLU A 66 -5.05 -6.06 -4.03
CA GLU A 66 -4.89 -7.00 -2.91
C GLU A 66 -4.14 -6.40 -1.71
N MET A 67 -3.18 -5.51 -1.95
CA MET A 67 -2.42 -4.87 -0.85
C MET A 67 -3.25 -3.83 -0.12
N VAL A 68 -4.17 -3.18 -0.83
CA VAL A 68 -5.02 -2.12 -0.28
C VAL A 68 -6.30 -2.69 0.32
N GLU A 69 -6.84 -3.80 -0.21
CA GLU A 69 -8.09 -4.42 0.21
C GLU A 69 -8.20 -4.57 1.74
N ALA A 70 -9.33 -4.14 2.31
CA ALA A 70 -9.58 -4.24 3.74
C ALA A 70 -10.02 -5.67 4.11
N ASN A 71 -9.09 -6.48 4.61
CA ASN A 71 -9.37 -7.82 5.12
C ASN A 71 -8.63 -8.06 6.45
N VAL A 72 -8.89 -9.21 7.09
CA VAL A 72 -8.32 -9.51 8.43
C VAL A 72 -6.80 -9.63 8.45
N VAL A 73 -6.15 -9.74 7.29
CA VAL A 73 -4.70 -9.93 7.14
C VAL A 73 -4.00 -8.61 6.80
N THR A 74 -4.64 -7.72 6.03
CA THR A 74 -4.03 -6.47 5.57
C THR A 74 -3.98 -5.41 6.66
N ALA A 75 -2.99 -4.52 6.55
CA ALA A 75 -2.90 -3.34 7.39
C ALA A 75 -4.19 -2.51 7.31
N THR A 76 -4.76 -2.33 6.11
CA THR A 76 -6.03 -1.63 5.90
C THR A 76 -7.16 -2.20 6.75
N GLY A 77 -7.42 -3.52 6.69
CA GLY A 77 -8.53 -4.08 7.46
C GLY A 77 -8.32 -4.02 8.97
N ARG A 78 -7.08 -4.14 9.44
CA ARG A 78 -6.73 -3.99 10.86
C ARG A 78 -6.92 -2.55 11.35
N ILE A 79 -6.48 -1.56 10.58
CA ILE A 79 -6.67 -0.14 10.91
C ILE A 79 -8.17 0.21 10.94
N ALA A 80 -8.94 -0.28 9.96
CA ALA A 80 -10.38 -0.08 9.91
C ALA A 80 -11.11 -0.63 11.15
N GLY A 81 -10.66 -1.78 11.68
CA GLY A 81 -11.26 -2.44 12.84
C GLY A 81 -10.79 -1.93 14.21
N MET A 82 -9.56 -1.41 14.31
CA MET A 82 -8.93 -1.09 15.62
C MET A 82 -8.94 0.39 15.98
N ALA A 83 -9.01 1.29 15.01
CA ALA A 83 -8.96 2.73 15.27
C ALA A 83 -10.29 3.28 15.77
N HIS A 84 -10.18 4.16 16.78
CA HIS A 84 -11.31 4.71 17.53
C HIS A 84 -12.27 5.54 16.67
N ASP A 85 -11.72 6.47 15.88
CA ASP A 85 -12.46 7.37 14.99
C ASP A 85 -11.79 7.48 13.60
N ASP A 86 -12.43 8.20 12.69
CA ASP A 86 -11.94 8.35 11.31
C ASP A 86 -10.68 9.22 11.22
N VAL A 87 -10.51 10.17 12.15
CA VAL A 87 -9.30 10.99 12.23
C VAL A 87 -8.09 10.14 12.61
N ALA A 88 -8.23 9.28 13.62
CA ALA A 88 -7.20 8.34 14.02
C ALA A 88 -6.91 7.32 12.91
N ARG A 89 -7.92 6.86 12.16
CA ARG A 89 -7.69 5.99 10.98
C ARG A 89 -6.81 6.67 9.95
N LEU A 90 -7.10 7.94 9.63
CA LEU A 90 -6.32 8.71 8.69
C LEU A 90 -4.88 8.92 9.18
N GLU A 91 -4.70 9.29 10.44
CA GLU A 91 -3.37 9.45 11.03
C GLU A 91 -2.55 8.16 11.00
N VAL A 92 -3.16 7.03 11.36
CA VAL A 92 -2.50 5.72 11.32
C VAL A 92 -2.16 5.33 9.88
N ALA A 93 -3.04 5.58 8.91
CA ALA A 93 -2.76 5.31 7.50
C ALA A 93 -1.54 6.09 6.99
N PHE A 94 -1.43 7.37 7.33
CA PHE A 94 -0.26 8.21 7.01
C PHE A 94 1.02 7.74 7.71
N LEU A 95 0.93 7.35 8.98
CA LEU A 95 2.08 6.83 9.72
C LEU A 95 2.58 5.50 9.13
N VAL A 96 1.66 4.65 8.69
CA VAL A 96 1.99 3.37 8.06
C VAL A 96 2.59 3.59 6.68
N ALA A 97 1.98 4.43 5.83
CA ALA A 97 2.42 4.63 4.45
C ALA A 97 3.62 5.56 4.29
N LEU A 98 3.66 6.67 5.03
CA LEU A 98 4.60 7.76 4.82
C LEU A 98 5.46 8.06 6.04
N THR A 99 5.29 7.32 7.15
CA THR A 99 6.05 7.50 8.41
C THR A 99 5.94 8.91 9.03
N ARG A 100 4.89 9.66 8.66
CA ARG A 100 4.56 10.99 9.19
C ARG A 100 3.08 11.13 9.49
N ARG A 101 2.67 12.22 10.13
CA ARG A 101 1.26 12.60 10.30
C ARG A 101 0.76 13.41 9.10
N PRO A 102 -0.55 13.40 8.80
CA PRO A 102 -1.12 14.24 7.74
C PRO A 102 -1.05 15.72 8.12
N ALA A 103 -0.75 16.57 7.15
CA ALA A 103 -0.89 18.00 7.27
C ALA A 103 -2.38 18.40 7.33
N SER A 104 -2.67 19.64 7.76
CA SER A 104 -4.05 20.14 7.87
C SER A 104 -4.81 20.07 6.54
N GLU A 105 -4.17 20.48 5.45
CA GLU A 105 -4.75 20.47 4.10
C GLU A 105 -5.06 19.04 3.63
N GLU A 106 -4.13 18.10 3.84
CA GLU A 106 -4.31 16.69 3.48
C GLU A 106 -5.44 16.04 4.29
N ARG A 107 -5.56 16.42 5.57
CA ARG A 107 -6.63 15.96 6.44
C ARG A 107 -7.98 16.45 5.93
N GLU A 108 -8.10 17.72 5.59
CA GLU A 108 -9.34 18.28 5.05
C GLU A 108 -9.75 17.62 3.74
N LEU A 109 -8.78 17.29 2.87
CA LEU A 109 -9.03 16.64 1.59
C LEU A 109 -9.44 15.16 1.73
N LEU A 110 -8.76 14.41 2.60
CA LEU A 110 -8.86 12.94 2.64
C LEU A 110 -9.83 12.41 3.70
N LEU A 111 -10.11 13.18 4.76
CA LEU A 111 -11.08 12.76 5.78
C LEU A 111 -12.48 12.49 5.20
N PRO A 112 -12.99 13.26 4.22
CA PRO A 112 -14.27 12.96 3.55
C PRO A 112 -14.34 11.56 2.94
N LEU A 113 -13.23 11.01 2.45
CA LEU A 113 -13.18 9.65 1.88
C LEU A 113 -13.50 8.58 2.94
N LEU A 114 -13.16 8.84 4.20
CA LEU A 114 -13.47 7.95 5.32
C LEU A 114 -14.92 8.14 5.79
N THR A 115 -15.39 9.38 5.89
CA THR A 115 -16.71 9.68 6.46
C THR A 115 -17.87 9.41 5.50
N LEU A 116 -17.64 9.54 4.19
CA LEU A 116 -18.68 9.36 3.16
C LEU A 116 -18.72 7.93 2.60
N ALA A 117 -17.75 7.09 2.95
CA ALA A 117 -17.70 5.72 2.47
C ALA A 117 -18.81 4.85 3.09
N GLU A 118 -19.34 3.93 2.28
CA GLU A 118 -20.38 2.97 2.70
C GLU A 118 -19.92 2.09 3.87
N THR A 119 -18.62 1.77 3.92
CA THR A 119 -18.02 1.02 5.02
C THR A 119 -16.66 1.61 5.38
N LYS A 120 -16.28 1.43 6.65
CA LYS A 120 -14.97 1.83 7.18
C LYS A 120 -13.80 1.25 6.38
N GLY A 121 -13.95 0.02 5.90
CA GLY A 121 -12.94 -0.65 5.08
C GLY A 121 -12.79 0.01 3.71
N ARG A 122 -13.90 0.30 3.03
CA ARG A 122 -13.87 0.90 1.68
C ARG A 122 -13.25 2.29 1.66
N GLY A 123 -13.63 3.16 2.58
CA GLY A 123 -13.03 4.49 2.64
C GLY A 123 -11.52 4.43 2.91
N LEU A 124 -11.10 3.49 3.74
CA LEU A 124 -9.69 3.31 4.05
C LEU A 124 -8.91 2.66 2.91
N GLU A 125 -9.52 1.76 2.13
CA GLU A 125 -8.95 1.28 0.86
C GLU A 125 -8.59 2.47 -0.05
N ASP A 126 -9.53 3.39 -0.26
CA ASP A 126 -9.30 4.54 -1.15
C ASP A 126 -8.20 5.48 -0.63
N VAL A 127 -8.14 5.69 0.69
CA VAL A 127 -7.03 6.45 1.33
C VAL A 127 -5.70 5.73 1.12
N MET A 128 -5.61 4.44 1.42
CA MET A 128 -4.38 3.67 1.27
C MET A 128 -3.91 3.60 -0.19
N TRP A 129 -4.84 3.46 -1.14
CA TRP A 129 -4.54 3.55 -2.57
C TRP A 129 -3.96 4.91 -2.93
N THR A 130 -4.57 5.99 -2.44
CA THR A 130 -4.08 7.36 -2.70
C THR A 130 -2.67 7.56 -2.16
N LEU A 131 -2.39 7.08 -0.94
CA LEU A 131 -1.07 7.20 -0.32
C LEU A 131 -0.01 6.39 -1.05
N PHE A 132 -0.32 5.16 -1.48
CA PHE A 132 0.67 4.33 -2.21
C PHE A 132 1.00 4.85 -3.61
N ASN A 133 0.10 5.62 -4.20
CA ASN A 133 0.27 6.18 -5.54
C ASN A 133 0.72 7.65 -5.52
N CYS A 134 1.00 8.22 -4.34
CA CYS A 134 1.48 9.59 -4.26
C CYS A 134 2.98 9.67 -4.61
N PRO A 135 3.46 10.85 -5.07
CA PRO A 135 4.87 11.04 -5.35
C PRO A 135 5.75 10.74 -4.14
N GLU A 136 5.37 11.20 -2.96
CA GLU A 136 6.16 11.03 -1.74
C GLU A 136 6.45 9.55 -1.42
N PHE A 137 5.46 8.68 -1.58
CA PHE A 137 5.65 7.24 -1.43
C PHE A 137 6.58 6.64 -2.49
N SER A 138 6.50 7.16 -3.71
CA SER A 138 7.33 6.72 -4.84
C SER A 138 8.80 7.14 -4.72
N TRP A 139 9.09 8.23 -4.00
CA TRP A 139 10.46 8.76 -3.82
C TRP A 139 11.13 8.29 -2.52
N ASN A 140 10.37 7.95 -1.48
CA ASN A 140 10.92 7.44 -0.22
C ASN A 140 11.25 5.93 -0.25
N HIS A 141 10.91 5.20 -1.33
CA HIS A 141 11.07 3.73 -1.39
C HIS A 141 11.30 3.10 -2.78
#